data_AF-A0A957YW33-F1
#
_entry.id   AF-A0A957YW33-F1
#
_cell.length_a   1.000
_cell.length_b   1.000
_cell.length_c   1.000
_cell.angle_alpha   90.00
_cell.angle_beta   90.00
_cell.angle_gamma   90.00
#
_symmetry.space_group_name_H-M   'P 1'
#
loop_
_entity.id
_entity.type
_entity.pdbx_description
1 polymer ?
#
loop_
_entity_poly.entity_id
_entity_poly.type
_entity_poly.pdbx_seq_one_letter_code
_entity_poly.pdbx_strand_id
1 'polypeptide(L)'
;SPDGRLVEIAELRDHPFMVGSQFHPEFKSRPNRPHPLFLAFIHAAVDYHTRQQRAAEQAGSSPAVDTHAAHNGHAQEHVGALPKKLATEAA
;
A
#
# COMPACT_ATOMS: atom_id res chain seq x y z
N SER A 1 2.46 7.02 -28.61
CA SER A 1 1.67 6.57 -29.77
C SER A 1 2.41 5.47 -30.52
N PRO A 2 1.72 4.60 -31.27
CA PRO A 2 2.36 3.55 -32.06
C PRO A 2 3.46 4.04 -33.02
N ASP A 3 3.38 5.31 -33.43
CA ASP A 3 4.37 6.00 -34.29
C ASP A 3 5.40 6.84 -33.50
N GLY A 4 5.36 6.84 -32.17
CA GLY A 4 6.31 7.54 -31.29
C GLY A 4 6.22 9.07 -31.27
N ARG A 5 5.26 9.68 -31.98
CA ARG A 5 5.17 11.15 -32.13
C ARG A 5 4.48 11.84 -30.96
N LEU A 6 3.63 11.11 -30.24
CA LEU A 6 2.87 11.62 -29.11
C LEU A 6 3.36 11.00 -27.81
N VAL A 7 3.70 11.86 -26.85
CA VAL A 7 3.96 11.46 -25.46
C VAL A 7 2.63 11.04 -24.83
N GLU A 8 2.54 9.79 -24.41
CA GLU A 8 1.34 9.25 -23.76
C GLU A 8 1.44 9.19 -22.24
N ILE A 9 2.65 9.01 -21.72
CA ILE A 9 2.96 8.90 -20.29
C ILE A 9 4.26 9.66 -20.02
N ALA A 10 4.32 10.37 -18.91
CA ALA A 10 5.53 11.01 -18.40
C ALA A 10 5.68 10.71 -16.89
N GLU A 11 6.92 10.62 -16.44
CA GLU A 11 7.27 10.49 -15.02
C GLU A 11 8.38 11.46 -14.63
N LEU A 12 8.42 11.84 -13.35
CA LEU A 12 9.49 12.68 -12.79
C LEU A 12 10.47 11.84 -11.98
N ARG A 13 11.73 11.76 -12.46
CA ARG A 13 12.78 10.88 -11.93
C ARG A 13 12.99 10.96 -10.42
N ASP A 14 13.04 12.17 -9.87
CA ASP A 14 13.44 12.39 -8.47
C ASP A 14 12.24 12.58 -7.54
N HIS A 15 11.06 12.10 -7.94
CA HIS A 15 9.84 12.13 -7.13
C HIS A 15 9.33 10.71 -6.88
N PRO A 16 8.98 10.34 -5.63
CA PRO A 16 8.65 8.95 -5.26
C PRO A 16 7.47 8.37 -6.04
N PHE A 17 6.52 9.21 -6.45
CA PHE A 17 5.46 8.87 -7.40
C PHE A 17 4.88 10.12 -8.05
N MET A 18 5.32 10.45 -9.26
CA MET A 18 4.76 11.53 -10.08
C MET A 18 4.67 11.05 -11.52
N VAL A 19 3.46 10.70 -11.93
CA VAL A 19 3.17 10.11 -13.24
C VAL A 19 1.97 10.83 -13.83
N GLY A 20 2.06 11.22 -15.10
CA GLY A 20 0.95 11.76 -15.87
C GLY A 20 0.66 10.89 -17.10
N SER A 21 -0.61 10.66 -17.40
CA SER A 21 -1.05 9.95 -18.61
C SER A 21 -2.05 10.79 -19.40
N GLN A 22 -1.97 10.75 -20.74
CA GLN A 22 -2.93 11.42 -21.61
C GLN A 22 -4.26 10.65 -21.70
N PHE A 23 -4.22 9.33 -21.62
CA PHE A 23 -5.42 8.48 -21.68
C PHE A 23 -6.18 8.47 -20.35
N HIS A 24 -7.39 7.90 -20.38
CA HIS A 24 -8.29 7.79 -19.23
C HIS A 24 -8.26 6.39 -18.58
N PRO A 25 -7.33 6.11 -17.64
CA PRO A 25 -7.28 4.82 -16.94
C PRO A 25 -8.52 4.55 -16.09
N GLU A 26 -9.30 5.59 -15.73
CA GLU A 26 -10.50 5.50 -14.91
C GLU A 26 -11.53 4.56 -15.54
N PHE A 27 -11.76 4.70 -16.84
CA PHE A 27 -12.76 3.91 -17.57
C PHE A 27 -12.39 2.43 -17.67
N LYS A 28 -11.11 2.09 -17.47
CA LYS A 28 -10.59 0.70 -17.51
C LYS A 28 -10.49 0.06 -16.12
N SER A 29 -10.55 0.85 -15.05
CA SER A 29 -10.49 0.35 -13.67
C SER A 29 -11.79 -0.36 -13.27
N ARG A 30 -11.70 -1.43 -12.48
CA ARG A 30 -12.85 -2.16 -11.92
C ARG A 30 -12.61 -2.44 -10.44
N PRO A 31 -13.66 -2.61 -9.61
CA PRO A 31 -13.49 -2.89 -8.18
C PRO A 31 -12.56 -4.07 -7.89
N ASN A 32 -12.74 -5.19 -8.59
CA ASN A 32 -11.91 -6.40 -8.40
C ASN A 32 -10.67 -6.45 -9.32
N ARG A 33 -10.45 -5.42 -10.13
CA ARG A 33 -9.32 -5.33 -11.06
C ARG A 33 -8.95 -3.85 -11.25
N PRO A 34 -8.35 -3.21 -10.24
CA PRO A 34 -7.98 -1.81 -10.31
C PRO A 34 -6.95 -1.59 -11.41
N HIS A 35 -7.00 -0.43 -12.05
CA HIS A 35 -5.97 -0.07 -13.02
C HIS A 35 -4.61 0.05 -12.32
N PRO A 36 -3.50 -0.45 -12.90
CA PRO A 36 -2.18 -0.42 -12.27
C PRO A 36 -1.74 0.97 -11.79
N LEU A 37 -2.03 2.03 -12.55
CA LEU A 37 -1.71 3.41 -12.15
C LEU A 37 -2.34 3.81 -10.80
N PHE A 38 -3.61 3.46 -10.58
CA PHE A 38 -4.27 3.78 -9.30
C PHE A 38 -3.76 2.91 -8.16
N LEU A 39 -3.54 1.62 -8.43
CA LEU A 39 -2.98 0.72 -7.42
C LEU A 39 -1.60 1.20 -6.96
N ALA A 40 -0.72 1.55 -7.90
CA ALA A 40 0.61 2.07 -7.61
C ALA A 40 0.56 3.43 -6.89
N PHE A 41 -0.36 4.33 -7.26
CA PHE A 41 -0.57 5.60 -6.57
C PHE A 41 -0.92 5.40 -5.10
N ILE A 42 -1.85 4.50 -4.79
CA ILE A 42 -2.26 4.22 -3.41
C ILE A 42 -1.11 3.59 -2.61
N HIS A 43 -0.36 2.65 -3.19
CA HIS A 43 0.83 2.10 -2.55
C HIS A 43 1.85 3.19 -2.21
N ALA A 44 2.17 4.07 -3.18
CA ALA A 44 3.09 5.17 -2.96
C ALA A 44 2.61 6.14 -1.88
N ALA A 45 1.29 6.39 -1.79
CA ALA A 45 0.70 7.22 -0.75
C ALA A 45 0.82 6.59 0.64
N VAL A 46 0.57 5.29 0.77
CA VAL A 46 0.77 4.54 2.02
C VAL A 46 2.24 4.57 2.43
N ASP A 47 3.16 4.28 1.51
CA ASP A 47 4.60 4.31 1.78
C ASP A 47 5.08 5.71 2.19
N TYR A 48 4.55 6.76 1.55
CA TYR A 48 4.83 8.14 1.94
C TYR A 48 4.34 8.44 3.36
N HIS A 49 3.12 8.04 3.70
CA HIS A 49 2.58 8.22 5.05
C HIS A 49 3.42 7.48 6.10
N THR A 50 3.78 6.22 5.85
CA THR A 50 4.64 5.44 6.76
C THR A 50 6.02 6.08 6.93
N ARG A 51 6.64 6.59 5.85
CA ARG A 51 7.91 7.32 5.95
C ARG A 51 7.78 8.59 6.79
N GLN A 52 6.70 9.34 6.64
CA GLN A 52 6.45 10.56 7.42
C GLN A 52 6.26 10.26 8.91
N GLN A 53 5.52 9.20 9.26
CA GLN A 53 5.37 8.77 10.65
C GLN A 53 6.71 8.41 11.29
N ARG A 54 7.53 7.60 10.59
CA ARG A 54 8.88 7.23 11.07
C ARG A 54 9.79 8.43 11.24
N ALA A 55 9.74 9.38 10.32
CA ALA A 55 10.53 10.61 10.42
C ALA A 55 10.09 11.46 11.63
N ALA A 56 8.78 11.57 11.89
CA ALA A 56 8.23 12.29 13.04
C ALA A 56 8.62 11.64 14.37
N GLU A 57 8.53 10.31 14.47
CA GLU A 57 8.97 9.53 15.64
C GLU A 57 10.45 9.75 15.95
N GLN A 58 11.29 9.70 14.91
CA GLN A 58 12.74 9.93 15.04
C GLN A 58 13.08 11.39 15.41
N ALA A 59 12.25 12.34 14.98
CA ALA A 59 12.37 13.76 15.36
C ALA A 59 11.83 14.07 16.77
N GLY A 60 11.33 13.07 17.52
CA GLY A 60 10.79 13.26 18.86
C GLY A 60 9.43 13.98 18.90
N SER A 61 8.75 14.10 17.75
CA SER A 61 7.40 14.62 17.66
C SER A 61 6.44 13.44 17.72
N SER A 62 5.82 13.23 18.90
CA SER A 62 4.86 12.15 19.10
C SER A 62 3.72 12.29 18.08
N PRO A 63 3.47 11.30 17.20
CA PRO A 63 2.41 11.42 16.22
C PRO A 63 1.07 11.40 16.96
N ALA A 64 0.25 12.42 16.74
CA ALA A 64 -1.13 12.42 17.18
C ALA A 64 -1.82 11.18 16.58
N VAL A 65 -2.19 10.24 17.45
CA VAL A 65 -2.88 9.00 17.11
C VAL A 65 -4.24 9.31 16.47
N ASP A 66 -4.38 9.06 15.16
CA ASP A 66 -5.68 9.00 14.49
C ASP A 66 -6.43 7.75 15.00
N THR A 67 -7.28 7.95 16.01
CA THR A 67 -8.05 6.91 16.70
C THR A 67 -9.29 6.44 15.94
N HIS A 68 -9.24 6.20 14.62
CA HIS A 68 -10.40 5.75 13.84
C HIS A 68 -10.21 4.45 13.04
N ALA A 69 -9.15 3.67 13.31
CA ALA A 69 -8.97 2.34 12.73
C ALA A 69 -9.19 1.22 13.77
N ALA A 70 -10.38 1.17 14.38
CA ALA A 70 -10.78 0.04 15.24
C ALA A 70 -12.31 -0.10 15.27
N HIS A 71 -12.92 -0.56 14.18
CA HIS A 71 -14.23 -1.20 14.21
C HIS A 71 -14.28 -2.23 13.08
N ASN A 72 -13.70 -3.40 13.32
CA ASN A 72 -14.15 -4.62 12.66
C ASN A 72 -14.10 -5.76 13.68
N GLY A 73 -15.26 -5.95 14.31
CA GLY A 73 -15.89 -7.24 14.60
C GLY A 73 -15.04 -8.33 15.22
N HIS A 74 -15.23 -8.51 16.52
CA HIS A 74 -15.08 -9.77 17.24
C HIS A 74 -15.62 -10.98 16.45
N ALA A 75 -14.78 -11.99 16.29
CA ALA A 75 -15.19 -13.40 16.30
C ALA A 75 -14.03 -14.22 16.87
N GLN A 76 -14.00 -14.32 18.20
CA GLN A 76 -13.10 -15.20 18.92
C GLN A 76 -13.93 -16.39 19.41
N GLU A 77 -13.80 -17.53 18.73
CA GLU A 77 -14.16 -18.82 19.29
C GLU A 77 -13.01 -19.81 19.13
N HIS A 78 -12.98 -20.76 20.07
CA HIS A 78 -12.12 -21.95 20.21
C HIS A 78 -10.83 -21.86 21.04
N VAL A 79 -11.05 -21.91 22.36
CA VAL A 79 -10.63 -22.98 23.30
C VAL A 79 -9.36 -23.78 22.95
N GLY A 80 -8.39 -23.78 23.87
CA GLY A 80 -7.46 -24.91 24.08
C GLY A 80 -5.98 -24.53 24.18
N ALA A 81 -5.47 -24.40 25.40
CA ALA A 81 -4.07 -24.14 25.69
C ALA A 81 -3.21 -25.44 25.73
N LEU A 82 -2.11 -25.43 24.95
CA LEU A 82 -0.74 -26.03 25.13
C LEU A 82 -0.55 -27.55 25.37
N PRO A 83 0.68 -28.15 25.16
CA PRO A 83 1.99 -27.53 24.88
C PRO A 83 2.88 -28.16 23.77
N LYS A 84 4.03 -27.49 23.59
CA LYS A 84 5.22 -27.75 22.76
C LYS A 84 5.76 -29.18 22.82
N LYS A 85 6.17 -29.74 21.66
CA LYS A 85 7.50 -30.34 21.37
C LYS A 85 7.51 -31.06 20.00
N LEU A 86 8.68 -30.99 19.36
CA LEU A 86 9.23 -31.98 18.41
C LEU A 86 8.80 -31.89 16.93
N ALA A 87 9.69 -31.34 16.11
CA ALA A 87 9.87 -31.77 14.73
C ALA A 87 11.37 -31.71 14.41
N THR A 88 12.05 -32.77 14.82
CA THR A 88 13.37 -33.18 14.33
C THR A 88 13.14 -34.06 13.09
N GLU A 89 13.88 -33.76 12.03
CA GLU A 89 14.36 -34.58 10.88
C GLU A 89 13.55 -35.75 10.26
N ALA A 90 13.82 -35.88 8.95
CA ALA A 90 13.82 -37.08 8.11
C ALA A 90 12.50 -37.53 7.43
N ALA A 91 12.35 -37.15 6.16
CA ALA A 91 12.30 -38.06 5.00
C ALA A 91 12.32 -37.25 3.70
#